data_AF-A0A7X1P3V1-F1
#
_entry.id   AF-A0A7X1P3V1-F1
#
_cell.length_a   1.000
_cell.length_b   1.000
_cell.length_c   1.000
_cell.angle_alpha   90.00
_cell.angle_beta   90.00
_cell.angle_gamma   90.00
#
_symmetry.space_group_name_H-M   'P 1'
#
loop_
_entity.id
_entity.type
_entity.pdbx_description
1 polymer ?
#
loop_
_entity_poly.entity_id
_entity_poly.type
_entity_poly.pdbx_seq_one_letter_code
_entity_poly.pdbx_strand_id
1 'polypeptide(L)'
;MADDAERAAAAAAKLLGTTVNGHLVRSVYVEERVAIADEYYLSFVLSGARSEVLVSRSGGVDIEEVSRTTPEKLVRLRIDPLNGLDTWIATDLWYDAGLRGTSLPRIAALTTKLYDAFCRADALLLEVNPLAIDAAGHSARRRRDDGNRSRRPV
;
A
#
# COMPACT_ATOMS: atom_id res chain seq x y z
N MET A 1 18.99 -7.82 -1.86
CA MET A 1 18.23 -8.83 -2.64
C MET A 1 19.04 -10.11 -2.66
N ALA A 2 18.38 -11.26 -2.74
CA ALA A 2 19.01 -12.57 -2.76
C ALA A 2 18.40 -13.40 -3.87
N ASP A 3 19.25 -14.10 -4.63
CA ASP A 3 18.83 -14.89 -5.80
C ASP A 3 18.61 -16.37 -5.44
N ASP A 4 18.96 -16.76 -4.21
CA ASP A 4 18.85 -18.11 -3.68
C ASP A 4 18.64 -18.10 -2.15
N ALA A 5 18.33 -19.26 -1.59
CA ALA A 5 18.03 -19.42 -0.17
C ALA A 5 19.26 -19.17 0.74
N GLU A 6 20.46 -19.49 0.27
CA GLU A 6 21.69 -19.33 1.05
C GLU A 6 22.04 -17.84 1.21
N ARG A 7 21.97 -17.07 0.12
CA ARG A 7 22.11 -15.61 0.12
C ARG A 7 21.02 -14.94 0.94
N ALA A 8 19.80 -15.45 0.90
CA ALA A 8 18.70 -14.92 1.72
C ALA A 8 18.98 -15.14 3.21
N ALA A 9 19.44 -16.33 3.60
CA ALA A 9 19.83 -16.63 4.97
C ALA A 9 21.02 -15.78 5.44
N ALA A 10 22.04 -15.61 4.59
CA ALA A 10 23.20 -14.76 4.89
C ALA A 10 22.82 -13.27 5.05
N ALA A 11 21.88 -12.77 4.25
CA ALA A 11 21.35 -11.41 4.40
C ALA A 11 20.53 -11.27 5.69
N ALA A 12 19.68 -12.24 6.02
CA ALA A 12 18.90 -12.26 7.25
C ALA A 12 19.80 -12.26 8.49
N ALA A 13 20.88 -13.05 8.49
CA ALA A 13 21.84 -13.13 9.58
C ALA A 13 22.55 -11.80 9.87
N LYS A 14 22.69 -10.92 8.88
CA LYS A 14 23.25 -9.56 9.06
C LYS A 14 22.29 -8.60 9.75
N LEU A 15 20.97 -8.87 9.72
CA LEU A 15 19.94 -8.01 10.28
C LEU A 15 19.48 -8.51 11.65
N LEU A 16 19.27 -9.82 11.81
CA LEU A 16 18.78 -10.41 13.05
C LEU A 16 19.75 -10.12 14.21
N GLY A 17 19.20 -9.63 15.32
CA GLY A 17 19.98 -9.26 16.51
C GLY A 17 20.63 -7.87 16.45
N THR A 18 20.56 -7.15 15.33
CA THR A 18 20.98 -5.75 15.24
C THR A 18 19.93 -4.79 15.79
N THR A 19 20.29 -3.51 15.91
CA THR A 19 19.37 -2.45 16.35
C THR A 19 19.14 -1.45 15.21
N VAL A 20 17.88 -1.18 14.88
CA VAL A 20 17.46 -0.16 13.90
C VAL A 20 16.59 0.86 14.63
N ASN A 21 16.99 2.15 14.62
CA ASN A 21 16.31 3.23 15.32
C ASN A 21 16.01 2.92 16.80
N GLY A 22 16.92 2.21 17.48
CA GLY A 22 16.76 1.81 18.89
C GLY A 22 15.95 0.51 19.11
N HIS A 23 15.44 -0.12 18.06
CA HIS A 23 14.63 -1.34 18.14
C HIS A 23 15.43 -2.59 17.72
N LEU A 24 15.39 -3.65 18.54
CA LEU A 24 16.03 -4.93 18.24
C LEU A 24 15.29 -5.68 17.14
N VAL A 25 16.01 -6.09 16.10
CA VAL A 25 15.46 -6.90 15.00
C VAL A 25 15.36 -8.36 15.43
N ARG A 26 14.13 -8.85 15.61
CA ARG A 26 13.84 -10.24 16.06
C ARG A 26 13.39 -11.18 14.94
N SER A 27 12.90 -10.63 13.84
CA SER A 27 12.36 -11.39 12.72
C SER A 27 12.59 -10.64 11.42
N VAL A 28 12.71 -11.38 10.33
CA VAL A 28 12.74 -10.83 8.97
C VAL A 28 11.57 -11.39 8.17
N TYR A 29 10.96 -10.57 7.33
CA TYR A 29 9.95 -11.00 6.37
C TYR A 29 10.64 -11.22 5.02
N VAL A 30 10.41 -12.39 4.41
CA VAL A 30 11.02 -12.77 3.14
C VAL A 30 9.91 -13.00 2.13
N GLU A 31 9.98 -12.28 1.02
CA GLU A 31 9.01 -12.35 -0.06
C GLU A 31 9.66 -12.48 -1.43
N GLU A 32 8.84 -12.86 -2.41
CA GLU A 32 9.25 -12.93 -3.81
C GLU A 32 9.49 -11.53 -4.37
N ARG A 33 10.61 -11.34 -5.07
CA ARG A 33 10.89 -10.08 -5.75
C ARG A 33 9.95 -9.92 -6.95
N VAL A 34 9.25 -8.79 -7.00
CA VAL A 34 8.44 -8.39 -8.15
C VAL A 34 9.21 -7.38 -8.99
N ALA A 35 9.12 -7.50 -10.32
CA ALA A 35 9.62 -6.49 -11.25
C ALA A 35 8.62 -5.33 -11.30
N ILE A 36 8.92 -4.28 -10.53
CA ILE A 36 8.08 -3.09 -10.41
C ILE A 36 8.31 -2.19 -11.62
N ALA A 37 7.22 -1.83 -12.29
CA ALA A 37 7.22 -0.88 -13.41
C ALA A 37 6.91 0.54 -12.93
N ASP A 38 5.94 0.68 -12.03
CA ASP A 38 5.51 1.96 -11.47
C ASP A 38 5.23 1.82 -9.97
N GLU A 39 5.51 2.89 -9.22
CA GLU A 39 5.22 3.00 -7.79
C GLU A 39 4.29 4.18 -7.53
N TYR A 40 3.22 3.92 -6.78
CA TYR A 40 2.25 4.92 -6.38
C TYR A 40 2.18 5.03 -4.86
N TYR A 41 1.57 6.11 -4.41
CA TYR A 41 1.19 6.30 -3.02
C TYR A 41 -0.33 6.18 -2.88
N LEU A 42 -0.80 5.50 -1.83
CA LEU A 42 -2.20 5.51 -1.41
C LEU A 42 -2.27 5.55 0.11
N SER A 43 -3.13 6.40 0.66
CA SER A 43 -3.52 6.32 2.06
C SER A 43 -4.98 6.66 2.31
N PHE A 44 -5.51 6.12 3.41
CA PHE A 44 -6.75 6.53 4.04
C PHE A 44 -6.45 7.02 5.44
N VAL A 45 -6.93 8.20 5.78
CA VAL A 45 -6.80 8.78 7.13
C VAL A 45 -8.17 9.16 7.67
N LEU A 46 -8.43 8.85 8.94
CA LEU A 46 -9.59 9.38 9.64
C LEU A 46 -9.31 10.82 10.09
N SER A 47 -9.99 11.78 9.48
CA SER A 47 -9.86 13.21 9.80
C SER A 47 -11.18 13.75 10.36
N GLY A 48 -11.30 13.72 11.69
CA GLY A 48 -12.54 14.09 12.38
C GLY A 48 -13.63 13.02 12.17
N ALA A 49 -14.79 13.43 11.66
CA ALA A 49 -15.92 12.52 11.41
C ALA A 49 -15.91 11.89 10.01
N ARG A 50 -14.89 12.16 9.19
CA ARG A 50 -14.81 11.70 7.80
C ARG A 50 -13.46 11.08 7.52
N SER A 51 -13.43 10.09 6.63
CA SER A 51 -12.20 9.57 6.06
C SER A 51 -11.79 10.40 4.86
N GLU A 52 -10.48 10.55 4.65
CA GLU A 52 -9.90 11.16 3.46
C GLU A 52 -8.98 10.14 2.79
N VAL A 53 -9.04 10.05 1.46
CA VAL A 53 -8.10 9.28 0.64
C VAL A 53 -7.13 10.21 -0.05
N LEU A 54 -5.84 9.92 0.03
CA LEU A 54 -4.77 10.58 -0.71
C LEU A 54 -4.12 9.58 -1.65
N VAL A 55 -3.85 10.00 -2.89
CA VAL A 55 -3.09 9.22 -3.88
C VAL A 55 -2.05 10.08 -4.59
N SER A 56 -0.95 9.46 -5.03
CA SER A 56 0.08 10.10 -5.85
C SER A 56 0.78 9.13 -6.80
N ARG A 57 1.34 9.66 -7.89
CA ARG A 57 2.33 8.94 -8.72
C ARG A 57 3.73 8.91 -8.12
N SER A 58 3.97 9.70 -7.08
CA SER A 58 5.25 9.70 -6.38
C SER A 58 5.22 8.63 -5.29
N GLY A 59 5.24 7.34 -5.66
CA GLY A 59 5.44 6.25 -4.71
C GLY A 59 6.90 6.15 -4.26
N GLY A 60 7.14 5.50 -3.13
CA GLY A 60 8.50 5.21 -2.63
C GLY A 60 9.24 6.41 -2.04
N VAL A 61 8.56 7.55 -1.88
CA VAL A 61 9.11 8.79 -1.29
C VAL A 61 8.37 9.16 0.00
N ASP A 62 9.01 10.04 0.78
CA ASP A 62 8.44 10.64 1.99
C ASP A 62 7.23 11.54 1.63
N ILE A 63 6.06 11.20 2.17
CA ILE A 63 4.81 11.87 1.79
C ILE A 63 4.68 13.26 2.42
N GLU A 64 5.29 13.48 3.58
CA GLU A 64 5.37 14.78 4.24
C GLU A 64 6.22 15.75 3.40
N GLU A 65 7.31 15.27 2.80
CA GLU A 65 8.11 16.05 1.86
C GLU A 65 7.32 16.41 0.60
N VAL A 66 6.61 15.45 -0.02
CA VAL A 66 5.75 15.72 -1.19
C VAL A 66 4.69 16.76 -0.85
N SER A 67 4.04 16.64 0.31
CA SER A 67 3.02 17.57 0.78
C SER A 67 3.54 19.01 0.94
N ARG A 68 4.83 19.19 1.26
CA ARG A 68 5.46 20.51 1.38
C ARG A 68 5.98 21.07 0.06
N THR A 69 6.54 20.21 -0.79
CA THR A 69 7.35 20.64 -1.94
C THR A 69 6.59 20.57 -3.26
N THR A 70 5.76 19.55 -3.43
CA THR A 70 5.00 19.29 -4.66
C THR A 70 3.56 18.84 -4.34
N PRO A 71 2.79 19.64 -3.58
CA PRO A 71 1.44 19.28 -3.15
C PRO A 71 0.47 19.03 -4.31
N GLU A 72 0.74 19.59 -5.49
CA GLU A 72 -0.01 19.36 -6.72
C GLU A 72 0.07 17.92 -7.24
N LYS A 73 1.04 17.13 -6.77
CA LYS A 73 1.14 15.69 -7.07
C LYS A 73 0.24 14.84 -6.19
N LEU A 74 -0.44 15.43 -5.21
CA LEU A 74 -1.37 14.73 -4.32
C LEU A 74 -2.79 15.01 -4.75
N VAL A 75 -3.50 13.94 -5.12
CA VAL A 75 -4.94 14.02 -5.33
C VAL A 75 -5.63 13.50 -4.10
N ARG A 76 -6.59 14.28 -3.60
CA ARG A 76 -7.30 14.01 -2.35
C ARG A 76 -8.80 13.97 -2.57
N LEU A 77 -9.47 13.12 -1.82
CA LEU A 77 -10.93 13.04 -1.80
C LEU A 77 -11.42 12.75 -0.37
N ARG A 78 -12.38 13.55 0.08
CA ARG A 78 -13.12 13.26 1.32
C ARG A 78 -14.23 12.27 1.03
N ILE A 79 -14.25 11.19 1.80
CA ILE A 79 -15.22 10.11 1.63
C ILE A 79 -16.44 10.41 2.50
N ASP A 80 -17.62 10.25 1.91
CA ASP A 80 -18.86 10.37 2.67
C ASP A 80 -19.09 9.10 3.50
N PRO A 81 -19.31 9.22 4.82
CA PRO A 81 -19.43 8.04 5.68
C PRO A 81 -20.70 7.22 5.43
N LEU A 82 -21.72 7.79 4.77
CA LEU A 82 -22.95 7.07 4.43
C LEU A 82 -22.81 6.34 3.10
N ASN A 83 -22.16 6.98 2.11
CA ASN A 83 -22.03 6.41 0.77
C ASN A 83 -20.77 5.54 0.58
N GLY A 84 -19.72 5.78 1.39
CA GLY A 84 -18.44 5.10 1.24
C GLY A 84 -17.68 5.51 -0.03
N LEU A 85 -16.80 4.62 -0.51
CA LEU A 85 -15.97 4.83 -1.69
C LEU A 85 -16.31 3.84 -2.79
N ASP A 86 -17.02 4.32 -3.81
CA ASP A 86 -17.33 3.53 -4.99
C ASP A 86 -16.16 3.42 -5.96
N THR A 87 -16.18 2.38 -6.80
CA THR A 87 -15.09 2.11 -7.76
C THR A 87 -15.00 3.17 -8.85
N TRP A 88 -16.11 3.77 -9.27
CA TRP A 88 -16.09 4.86 -10.27
C TRP A 88 -15.43 6.12 -9.69
N ILE A 89 -15.73 6.46 -8.43
CA ILE A 89 -15.08 7.57 -7.71
C ILE A 89 -13.57 7.30 -7.56
N ALA A 90 -13.20 6.08 -7.18
CA ALA A 90 -11.80 5.68 -7.10
C ALA A 90 -11.11 5.72 -8.48
N THR A 91 -11.84 5.43 -9.56
CA THR A 91 -11.31 5.51 -10.93
C THR A 91 -10.99 6.94 -11.30
N ASP A 92 -11.91 7.87 -11.04
CA ASP A 92 -11.70 9.30 -11.30
C ASP A 92 -10.54 9.85 -10.46
N LEU A 93 -10.47 9.49 -9.17
CA LEU A 93 -9.37 9.85 -8.28
C LEU A 93 -8.00 9.46 -8.85
N TRP A 94 -7.86 8.22 -9.32
CA TRP A 94 -6.62 7.73 -9.90
C TRP A 94 -6.34 8.33 -11.29
N TYR A 95 -7.38 8.61 -12.07
CA TYR A 95 -7.23 9.32 -13.33
C TYR A 95 -6.72 10.74 -13.12
N ASP A 96 -7.23 11.46 -12.12
CA ASP A 96 -6.73 12.78 -11.75
C ASP A 96 -5.30 12.71 -11.24
N ALA A 97 -4.96 11.63 -10.52
CA ALA A 97 -3.60 11.33 -10.11
C ALA A 97 -2.70 10.90 -11.27
N GLY A 98 -3.17 10.91 -12.52
CA GLY A 98 -2.35 10.63 -13.69
C GLY A 98 -2.14 9.14 -14.00
N LEU A 99 -2.80 8.21 -13.29
CA LEU A 99 -2.81 6.79 -13.66
C LEU A 99 -3.62 6.60 -14.96
N ARG A 100 -3.06 5.85 -15.91
CA ARG A 100 -3.68 5.60 -17.22
C ARG A 100 -3.55 4.12 -17.58
N GLY A 101 -4.33 3.69 -18.58
CA GLY A 101 -4.18 2.38 -19.18
C GLY A 101 -4.90 1.26 -18.42
N THR A 102 -4.46 0.02 -18.68
CA THR A 102 -5.15 -1.21 -18.27
C THR A 102 -5.09 -1.48 -16.77
N SER A 103 -4.17 -0.85 -16.04
CA SER A 103 -4.05 -0.96 -14.59
C SER A 103 -5.08 -0.13 -13.82
N LEU A 104 -5.63 0.93 -14.43
CA LEU A 104 -6.53 1.88 -13.77
C LEU A 104 -7.76 1.19 -13.13
N PRO A 105 -8.54 0.34 -13.83
CA PRO A 105 -9.70 -0.32 -13.22
C PRO A 105 -9.32 -1.26 -12.07
N ARG A 106 -8.15 -1.91 -12.16
CA ARG A 106 -7.66 -2.84 -11.13
C ARG A 106 -7.23 -2.09 -9.88
N ILE A 107 -6.51 -0.98 -10.05
CA ILE A 107 -6.06 -0.13 -8.95
C ILE A 107 -7.26 0.52 -8.26
N ALA A 108 -8.23 1.05 -9.01
CA ALA A 108 -9.47 1.57 -8.44
C ALA A 108 -10.23 0.50 -7.61
N ALA A 109 -10.37 -0.72 -8.13
CA ALA A 109 -11.00 -1.83 -7.41
C ALA A 109 -10.18 -2.34 -6.21
N LEU A 110 -8.87 -2.11 -6.18
CA LEU A 110 -8.04 -2.40 -5.01
C LEU A 110 -8.22 -1.30 -3.96
N THR A 111 -8.26 -0.04 -4.37
CA THR A 111 -8.50 1.12 -3.48
C THR A 111 -9.81 0.97 -2.72
N THR A 112 -10.90 0.56 -3.37
CA THR A 112 -12.18 0.31 -2.67
C THR A 112 -12.08 -0.83 -1.65
N LYS A 113 -11.39 -1.92 -1.99
CA LYS A 113 -11.14 -3.03 -1.03
C LYS A 113 -10.26 -2.63 0.15
N LEU A 114 -9.28 -1.76 -0.08
CA LEU A 114 -8.44 -1.22 0.98
C LEU A 114 -9.23 -0.26 1.88
N TYR A 115 -10.15 0.53 1.32
CA TYR A 115 -11.08 1.33 2.09
C TYR A 115 -11.98 0.45 2.97
N ASP A 116 -12.57 -0.61 2.42
CA ASP A 116 -13.35 -1.58 3.20
C ASP A 116 -12.51 -2.19 4.33
N ALA A 117 -11.25 -2.55 4.05
CA ALA A 117 -10.34 -3.08 5.06
C ALA A 117 -10.02 -2.06 6.16
N PHE A 118 -9.79 -0.80 5.79
CA PHE A 118 -9.57 0.32 6.70
C PHE A 118 -10.76 0.51 7.64
N CYS A 119 -11.99 0.54 7.11
CA CYS A 119 -13.21 0.64 7.91
C CYS A 119 -13.41 -0.57 8.82
N ARG A 120 -13.23 -1.80 8.31
CA ARG A 120 -13.42 -3.03 9.10
C ARG A 120 -12.37 -3.25 10.18
N ALA A 121 -11.23 -2.56 10.10
CA ALA A 121 -10.18 -2.61 11.09
C ALA A 121 -10.30 -1.49 12.14
N ASP A 122 -11.30 -0.62 12.05
CA ASP A 122 -11.42 0.61 12.85
C ASP A 122 -10.10 1.41 12.85
N ALA A 123 -9.43 1.45 11.69
CA ALA A 123 -8.10 2.05 11.57
C ALA A 123 -8.17 3.58 11.57
N LEU A 124 -7.16 4.22 12.14
CA LEU A 124 -6.96 5.68 12.03
C LEU A 124 -6.21 6.06 10.76
N LEU A 125 -5.32 5.17 10.31
CA LEU A 125 -4.49 5.31 9.13
C LEU A 125 -4.34 3.94 8.46
N LEU A 126 -4.52 3.88 7.15
CA LEU A 126 -4.02 2.81 6.30
C LEU A 126 -3.17 3.47 5.23
N GLU A 127 -1.94 3.01 5.07
CA GLU A 127 -1.01 3.51 4.08
C GLU A 127 -0.40 2.36 3.30
N VAL A 128 -0.33 2.51 1.98
CA VAL A 128 0.37 1.60 1.08
C VAL A 128 1.41 2.42 0.34
N ASN A 129 2.66 2.31 0.78
CA ASN A 129 3.80 3.00 0.19
C ASN A 129 5.01 2.05 0.07
N PRO A 130 5.41 1.62 -1.13
CA PRO A 130 4.76 1.90 -2.42
C PRO A 130 3.55 0.97 -2.69
N LEU A 131 2.55 1.50 -3.39
CA LEU A 131 1.60 0.71 -4.17
C LEU A 131 2.23 0.40 -5.54
N ALA A 132 2.82 -0.77 -5.66
CA ALA A 132 3.56 -1.18 -6.85
C ALA A 132 2.65 -1.77 -7.94
N ILE A 133 2.95 -1.46 -9.20
CA ILE A 133 2.41 -2.13 -10.39
C ILE A 133 3.54 -2.91 -11.05
N ASP A 134 3.34 -4.21 -11.25
CA ASP A 134 4.30 -5.04 -11.97
C ASP A 134 4.30 -4.76 -13.48
N ALA A 135 5.33 -5.21 -14.20
CA ALA A 135 5.44 -5.05 -15.66
C ALA A 135 4.27 -5.69 -16.45
N ALA A 136 3.48 -6.56 -15.83
CA ALA A 136 2.28 -7.16 -16.41
C ALA A 136 0.99 -6.41 -16.03
N GLY A 137 1.08 -5.28 -15.32
CA GLY A 137 -0.05 -4.46 -14.89
C GLY A 137 -0.79 -4.98 -13.66
N HIS A 138 -0.20 -5.90 -12.89
CA HIS A 138 -0.78 -6.42 -11.65
C HIS A 138 -0.27 -5.67 -10.43
N SER A 139 -1.17 -5.38 -9.49
CA SER A 139 -0.87 -4.68 -8.22
C SER A 139 -0.87 -5.57 -6.98
N ALA A 140 -1.25 -6.85 -7.13
CA ALA A 140 -1.16 -7.86 -6.08
C ALA A 140 -1.22 -9.25 -6.72
N ARG A 141 -0.21 -10.10 -6.46
CA ARG A 141 -0.26 -11.51 -6.85
C ARG A 141 -0.84 -12.30 -5.68
N ARG A 142 -2.08 -12.79 -5.84
CA ARG A 142 -2.72 -13.67 -4.84
C ARG A 142 -1.91 -14.96 -4.72
N ARG A 143 -1.20 -15.16 -3.61
CA ARG A 143 -0.90 -16.50 -3.11
C ARG A 143 -2.10 -16.96 -2.29
N ARG A 144 -2.71 -18.08 -2.67
CA ARG A 144 -3.58 -18.83 -1.77
C ARG A 144 -2.65 -19.55 -0.80
N ASP A 145 -2.58 -19.06 0.42
CA ASP A 145 -1.94 -19.79 1.50
C ASP A 145 -3.04 -20.60 2.20
N ASP A 146 -3.17 -21.86 1.82
CA ASP A 146 -4.13 -22.80 2.41
C ASP A 146 -3.63 -23.33 3.79
N GLY A 147 -2.60 -22.71 4.38
CA GLY A 147 -1.82 -23.28 5.49
C GLY A 147 -1.96 -22.66 6.89
N ASN A 148 -2.62 -21.51 7.09
CA ASN A 148 -2.63 -20.87 8.42
C ASN A 148 -3.98 -20.23 8.80
N ARG A 149 -4.97 -21.08 9.10
CA ARG A 149 -6.16 -20.68 9.88
C ARG A 149 -5.96 -21.02 11.35
N SER A 150 -5.04 -20.33 12.02
CA SER A 150 -4.95 -20.34 13.48
C SER A 150 -5.66 -19.11 14.06
N ARG A 151 -6.89 -19.36 14.54
CA ARG A 151 -7.59 -18.73 15.68
C ARG A 151 -7.36 -17.22 15.94
N ARG A 152 -8.37 -16.42 15.59
CA ARG A 152 -8.62 -15.14 16.29
C ARG A 152 -9.23 -15.44 17.66
N PRO A 153 -8.74 -14.90 18.78
CA PRO A 153 -9.51 -14.89 20.01
C PRO A 153 -10.64 -13.85 19.89
N VAL A 154 -11.81 -14.25 20.39
CA VAL A 154 -12.91 -13.35 20.80
C VAL A 154 -12.51 -12.58 22.04
#